data_AF-A0A9X3XT83-F1
#
_entry.id   AF-A0A9X3XT83-F1
#
_cell.length_a   1.000
_cell.length_b   1.000
_cell.length_c   1.000
_cell.angle_alpha   90.00
_cell.angle_beta   90.00
_cell.angle_gamma   90.00
#
_symmetry.space_group_name_H-M   'P 1'
#
loop_
_entity.id
_entity.type
_entity.pdbx_description
1 polymer ?
#
loop_
_entity_poly.entity_id
_entity_poly.type
_entity_poly.pdbx_seq_one_letter_code
_entity_poly.pdbx_strand_id
1 'polypeptide(L)'
;NGYMQLPNNYFLQWGVIGSFANNSRTTITYPIKFPNKVIGFFTQFRGDPDALWNFVIDNANETTFDLITKNIGGSTTLARVCHWFALGY
;
A
#
# COMPACT_ATOMS: atom_id res chain seq x y z
N ASN A 1 -7.59 -8.70 -1.42
CA ASN A 1 -6.77 -8.05 -2.47
C ASN A 1 -7.36 -8.40 -3.81
N GLY A 2 -7.35 -7.49 -4.78
CA GLY A 2 -8.02 -7.68 -6.07
C GLY A 2 -7.42 -6.79 -7.16
N TYR A 3 -7.85 -7.02 -8.40
CA TYR A 3 -7.40 -6.25 -9.56
C TYR A 3 -8.53 -6.04 -10.57
N MET A 4 -8.32 -5.06 -11.44
CA MET A 4 -9.12 -4.81 -12.63
C MET A 4 -8.18 -4.39 -13.76
N GLN A 5 -8.31 -5.04 -14.92
CA GLN A 5 -7.69 -4.56 -16.16
C GLN A 5 -8.57 -3.46 -16.77
N LEU A 6 -7.96 -2.33 -17.07
CA LEU A 6 -8.56 -1.19 -17.74
C LEU A 6 -8.46 -1.39 -19.27
N PRO A 7 -9.36 -0.75 -20.06
CA PRO A 7 -9.41 -0.95 -21.52
C PRO A 7 -8.13 -0.64 -22.30
N ASN A 8 -7.18 0.10 -21.71
CA ASN A 8 -5.91 0.50 -22.31
C ASN A 8 -4.72 -0.38 -21.86
N ASN A 9 -4.97 -1.60 -21.39
CA ASN A 9 -3.99 -2.54 -20.83
C ASN A 9 -3.29 -2.06 -19.55
N TYR A 10 -3.86 -1.07 -18.87
CA TYR A 10 -3.45 -0.75 -17.51
C TYR A 10 -4.14 -1.70 -16.53
N PHE A 11 -3.52 -1.88 -15.37
CA PHE A 11 -4.03 -2.67 -14.27
C PHE A 11 -4.15 -1.77 -13.06
N LEU A 12 -5.33 -1.75 -12.45
CA LEU A 12 -5.54 -1.21 -11.11
C LEU A 12 -5.58 -2.39 -10.15
N GLN A 13 -4.71 -2.40 -9.14
CA GLN A 13 -4.67 -3.43 -8.11
C GLN A 13 -4.85 -2.80 -6.73
N TRP A 14 -5.45 -3.53 -5.79
CA TRP A 14 -5.68 -3.03 -4.44
C TRP A 14 -5.58 -4.12 -3.38
N GLY A 15 -5.36 -3.67 -2.15
CA GLY A 15 -5.34 -4.52 -0.99
C GLY A 15 -5.39 -3.76 0.32
N VAL A 16 -5.32 -4.54 1.39
CA VAL A 16 -5.37 -4.03 2.76
C VAL A 16 -4.28 -4.71 3.57
N ILE A 17 -3.57 -3.92 4.38
CA ILE A 17 -2.68 -4.42 5.41
C ILE A 17 -3.25 -4.05 6.75
N GLY A 18 -3.48 -5.05 7.59
CA GLY A 18 -3.87 -4.85 8.99
C GLY A 18 -2.68 -4.95 9.93
N SER A 19 -2.75 -4.23 11.04
CA SER A 19 -1.88 -4.37 12.20
C SER A 19 -0.38 -4.22 11.91
N PHE A 20 0.00 -3.18 11.16
CA PHE A 20 1.41 -2.85 10.92
C PHE A 20 2.07 -2.17 12.15
N ALA A 21 3.38 -2.36 12.31
CA ALA A 21 4.14 -1.76 13.40
C ALA A 21 4.61 -0.33 13.07
N ASN A 22 5.05 0.42 14.08
CA ASN A 22 5.72 1.69 13.85
C ASN A 22 7.13 1.43 13.30
N ASN A 23 7.57 2.24 12.34
CA ASN A 23 8.86 2.15 11.68
C ASN A 23 9.12 0.74 11.12
N SER A 24 8.10 0.15 10.51
CA SER A 24 8.15 -1.21 9.98
C SER A 24 8.16 -1.20 8.46
N ARG A 25 8.82 -2.21 7.88
CA ARG A 25 8.79 -2.52 6.46
C ARG A 25 7.97 -3.79 6.27
N THR A 26 7.02 -3.75 5.35
CA THR A 26 6.21 -4.91 4.98
C THR A 26 6.21 -5.07 3.48
N THR A 27 6.73 -6.20 2.99
CA THR A 27 6.68 -6.55 1.57
C THR A 27 5.29 -7.08 1.23
N ILE A 28 4.68 -6.54 0.19
CA ILE A 28 3.35 -6.91 -0.30
C ILE A 28 3.47 -7.42 -1.72
N THR A 29 2.86 -8.57 -1.97
CA THR A 29 2.72 -9.13 -3.32
C THR A 29 1.43 -8.65 -3.95
N TYR A 30 1.50 -8.17 -5.19
CA TYR A 30 0.31 -7.82 -5.94
C TYR A 30 -0.53 -9.07 -6.26
N PRO A 31 -1.86 -8.94 -6.37
CA PRO A 31 -2.74 -10.01 -6.85
C PRO A 31 -2.26 -10.67 -8.15
N ILE A 32 -1.76 -9.87 -9.09
CA ILE A 32 -1.12 -10.33 -10.32
C ILE A 32 0.15 -9.54 -10.61
N LYS A 33 1.09 -10.13 -11.35
CA LYS A 33 2.27 -9.41 -11.84
C LYS A 33 1.83 -8.31 -12.82
N PHE A 34 2.31 -7.08 -12.64
CA PHE A 34 2.21 -6.04 -13.66
C PHE A 34 3.05 -6.44 -14.89
N PRO A 35 2.50 -6.45 -16.11
CA PRO A 35 3.24 -6.95 -17.26
C PRO A 35 4.56 -6.22 -17.55
N ASN A 36 4.62 -4.91 -17.31
CA ASN A 36 5.78 -4.08 -17.60
C ASN A 36 6.25 -3.27 -16.39
N LYS A 37 5.41 -2.37 -15.85
CA LYS A 37 5.85 -1.42 -14.83
C LYS A 37 4.70 -0.90 -13.96
N VAL A 38 5.03 -0.62 -12.70
CA VAL A 38 4.16 0.14 -11.78
C VAL A 38 4.47 1.63 -11.88
N ILE A 39 3.44 2.45 -12.05
CA ILE A 39 3.57 3.90 -12.31
C ILE A 39 3.02 4.77 -11.20
N GLY A 40 2.23 4.23 -10.27
CA GLY A 40 1.64 5.02 -9.21
C GLY A 40 1.07 4.18 -8.08
N PHE A 41 1.04 4.79 -6.90
CA PHE A 41 0.48 4.22 -5.69
C PHE A 41 -0.41 5.25 -4.99
N PHE A 42 -1.43 4.75 -4.32
CA PHE A 42 -2.22 5.52 -3.37
C PHE A 42 -2.35 4.70 -2.09
N THR A 43 -2.16 5.34 -0.94
CA THR A 43 -2.31 4.70 0.37
C THR A 43 -3.24 5.53 1.24
N GLN A 44 -4.02 4.85 2.08
CA GLN A 44 -4.93 5.49 3.00
C GLN A 44 -4.90 4.78 4.35
N PHE A 45 -4.64 5.56 5.40
CA PHE A 45 -4.78 5.10 6.76
C PHE A 45 -6.26 4.97 7.14
N ARG A 46 -6.58 3.87 7.82
CA ARG A 46 -7.82 3.69 8.58
C ARG A 46 -7.45 3.22 9.97
N GLY A 47 -7.85 3.97 10.98
CA GLY A 47 -7.53 3.68 12.36
C GLY A 47 -7.89 4.85 13.26
N ASP A 48 -7.05 5.10 14.26
CA ASP A 48 -7.20 6.20 15.21
C ASP A 48 -7.24 7.57 14.51
N PRO A 49 -8.32 8.37 14.65
CA PRO A 49 -8.38 9.70 14.03
C PRO A 49 -7.30 10.65 14.54
N ASP A 50 -6.76 10.42 15.75
CA ASP A 50 -5.71 11.26 16.35
C ASP A 50 -4.30 10.80 15.96
N ALA A 51 -4.15 9.73 15.17
CA ALA A 51 -2.85 9.23 14.75
C ALA A 51 -2.44 9.78 13.38
N LEU A 52 -1.21 10.27 13.29
CA LEU A 52 -0.61 10.74 12.04
C LEU A 52 0.39 9.70 11.56
N TRP A 53 0.03 9.01 10.47
CA TRP A 53 0.86 7.99 9.85
C TRP A 53 1.33 8.41 8.47
N ASN A 54 2.64 8.27 8.25
CA ASN A 54 3.23 8.38 6.93
C ASN A 54 3.43 6.98 6.33
N PHE A 55 3.16 6.88 5.03
CA PHE A 55 3.38 5.68 4.22
C PHE A 55 4.36 5.99 3.11
N VAL A 56 5.44 5.21 3.05
CA VAL A 56 6.42 5.31 1.97
C VAL A 56 6.40 3.99 1.21
N ILE A 57 6.37 4.09 -0.12
CA ILE A 57 6.53 2.96 -1.01
C ILE A 57 8.00 2.89 -1.42
N ASP A 58 8.59 1.71 -1.27
CA ASP A 58 9.99 1.45 -1.60
C ASP A 58 10.12 0.11 -2.35
N ASN A 59 11.24 -0.12 -3.04
CA ASN A 59 11.55 -1.36 -3.76
C ASN A 59 10.41 -1.93 -4.64
N ALA A 60 9.58 -1.06 -5.21
CA ALA A 60 8.48 -1.48 -6.08
C ALA A 60 9.02 -2.09 -7.39
N ASN A 61 8.57 -3.30 -7.70
CA ASN A 61 8.81 -3.99 -8.96
C ASN A 61 7.47 -4.51 -9.52
N GLU A 62 7.48 -5.40 -10.50
CA GLU A 62 6.27 -5.90 -11.16
C GLU A 62 5.45 -6.87 -10.29
N THR A 63 6.05 -7.44 -9.25
CA THR A 63 5.43 -8.50 -8.42
C THR A 63 5.19 -8.06 -6.97
N THR A 64 6.03 -7.16 -6.46
CA THR A 64 5.98 -6.73 -5.06
C THR A 64 6.28 -5.24 -4.89
N PHE A 65 5.98 -4.72 -3.71
CA PHE A 65 6.52 -3.47 -3.19
C PHE A 65 6.70 -3.57 -1.67
N ASP A 66 7.55 -2.71 -1.12
CA ASP A 66 7.67 -2.53 0.33
C ASP A 66 6.83 -1.33 0.77
N LEU A 67 5.91 -1.55 1.71
CA LEU A 67 5.27 -0.47 2.46
C LEU A 67 6.06 -0.22 3.74
N ILE A 68 6.56 1.01 3.88
CA ILE A 68 7.21 1.49 5.10
C ILE A 68 6.22 2.38 5.86
N THR A 69 5.98 2.07 7.12
CA THR A 69 5.03 2.77 7.99
C THR A 69 5.76 3.54 9.07
N LYS A 70 5.45 4.82 9.26
CA LYS A 70 6.02 5.62 10.34
C LYS A 70 4.95 6.49 10.99
N ASN A 71 4.79 6.37 12.30
CA ASN A 71 4.01 7.32 13.07
C ASN A 71 4.84 8.61 13.18
N ILE A 72 4.27 9.71 12.72
CA ILE A 72 4.90 11.03 12.73
C ILE A 72 4.27 11.96 13.77
N GLY A 73 3.27 11.46 14.51
CA GLY A 73 2.63 12.17 15.60
C GLY A 73 1.35 11.48 16.08
N GLY A 74 0.86 11.94 17.22
CA GLY A 74 -0.43 11.50 17.76
C GLY A 74 -0.42 10.12 18.41
N SER A 75 -1.60 9.54 18.54
CA SER A 75 -1.81 8.26 19.24
C SER A 75 -1.24 7.07 18.48
N THR A 76 -0.86 6.00 19.21
CA THR A 76 -0.41 4.73 18.63
C THR A 76 -1.24 3.54 19.11
N THR A 77 -2.32 3.77 19.84
CA THR A 77 -2.92 2.77 20.75
C THR A 77 -3.98 1.88 20.09
N LEU A 78 -4.43 2.20 18.87
CA LEU A 78 -5.55 1.51 18.21
C LEU A 78 -5.16 0.76 16.93
N ALA A 79 -6.15 0.05 16.36
CA ALA A 79 -6.04 -0.72 15.12
C ALA A 79 -5.50 0.14 13.96
N ARG A 80 -4.48 -0.39 13.27
CA ARG A 80 -3.75 0.29 12.20
C ARG A 80 -3.97 -0.45 10.90
N VAL A 81 -4.68 0.18 9.97
CA VAL A 81 -4.99 -0.42 8.67
C VAL A 81 -4.54 0.51 7.56
N CYS A 82 -3.89 -0.04 6.54
CA CYS A 82 -3.51 0.68 5.34
C CYS A 82 -4.26 0.04 4.16
N HIS A 83 -5.13 0.82 3.53
CA HIS A 83 -5.68 0.50 2.22
C HIS A 83 -4.71 1.01 1.17
N TRP A 84 -4.43 0.21 0.15
CA TRP A 84 -3.55 0.61 -0.93
C TRP A 84 -4.15 0.33 -2.30
N PHE A 85 -3.80 1.18 -3.26
CA PHE A 85 -3.98 0.98 -4.68
C PHE A 85 -2.63 1.11 -5.39
N ALA A 86 -2.44 0.33 -6.44
CA ALA A 86 -1.31 0.41 -7.35
C ALA A 86 -1.82 0.43 -8.80
N LEU A 87 -1.22 1.27 -9.63
CA LEU A 87 -1.52 1.41 -11.06
C LEU A 87 -0.26 1.08 -11.87
N GLY A 88 -0.42 0.29 -12.92
CA GLY A 88 0.66 -0.11 -13.83
C GLY A 88 0.12 -0.64 -15.13
N TYR A 89 0.99 -1.14 -15.99
CA TYR A 89 0.66 -1.79 -17.27
C TYR A 89 1.69 -2.87 -17.58
#